data_AF-O16314-F1
#
_entry.id   AF-O16314-F1
#
_cell.length_a   1.000
_cell.length_b   1.000
_cell.length_c   1.000
_cell.angle_alpha   90.00
_cell.angle_beta   90.00
_cell.angle_gamma   90.00
#
_symmetry.space_group_name_H-M   'P 1'
#
loop_
_entity.id
_entity.type
_entity.pdbx_description
1 polymer ?
#
loop_
_entity_poly.entity_id
_entity_poly.type
_entity_poly.pdbx_seq_one_letter_code
_entity_poly.pdbx_strand_id
1 'polypeptide(L)'
;MSIRKIQEKFTQALGQHNIPGLRWVLEGFNNYDVQRVKEVGADRAAAEWIVRCGGSIKFNQIAETFEDYNCLVKRTAQLDPRLSQDNVTLETIRAVNASVTGFGCRHFEGLTGIKSVYFIKCKNLHDFGLEYMGNHVGGHLKTLHIEECRRITEFGLEHLTKFSALDKLVLRNLKSVHGKEKVQEKLRGALPKTDIQFEV
;
A
#
# COMPACT_ATOMS: atom_id res chain seq x y z
N MET A 1 -23.44 -23.13 10.28
CA MET A 1 -22.31 -22.26 10.66
C MET A 1 -22.60 -21.73 12.07
N SER A 2 -21.73 -21.94 13.07
CA SER A 2 -22.02 -21.52 14.46
C SER A 2 -22.13 -19.99 14.58
N ILE A 3 -22.98 -19.48 15.49
CA ILE A 3 -23.15 -18.04 15.76
C ILE A 3 -21.81 -17.35 16.01
N ARG A 4 -20.89 -18.01 16.74
CA ARG A 4 -19.53 -17.48 16.99
C ARG A 4 -18.74 -17.25 15.69
N LYS A 5 -18.78 -18.20 14.76
CA LYS A 5 -18.12 -18.06 13.45
C LYS A 5 -18.73 -16.93 12.61
N ILE A 6 -20.01 -16.65 12.77
CA ILE A 6 -20.68 -15.53 12.08
C ILE A 6 -20.22 -14.20 12.70
N GLN A 7 -20.20 -14.10 14.03
CA GLN A 7 -19.72 -12.91 14.75
C GLN A 7 -18.26 -12.60 14.42
N GLU A 8 -17.37 -13.59 14.45
CA GLU A 8 -15.95 -13.42 14.10
C GLU A 8 -15.76 -12.91 12.67
N LYS A 9 -16.50 -13.50 11.71
CA LYS A 9 -16.48 -13.04 10.32
C LYS A 9 -16.99 -11.61 10.18
N PHE A 10 -18.02 -11.24 10.93
CA PHE A 10 -18.58 -9.89 10.91
C PHE A 10 -17.63 -8.87 11.54
N THR A 11 -17.04 -9.16 12.70
CA THR A 11 -16.01 -8.31 13.33
C THR A 11 -14.82 -8.12 12.42
N GLN A 12 -14.37 -9.19 11.75
CA GLN A 12 -13.31 -9.10 10.74
C GLN A 12 -13.74 -8.26 9.53
N ALA A 13 -14.97 -8.42 9.05
CA ALA A 13 -15.50 -7.64 7.93
C ALA A 13 -15.58 -6.15 8.27
N LEU A 14 -16.00 -5.80 9.49
CA LEU A 14 -16.02 -4.42 10.01
C LEU A 14 -14.61 -3.83 10.03
N GLY A 15 -13.63 -4.52 10.64
CA GLY A 15 -12.25 -4.04 10.71
C GLY A 15 -11.56 -3.95 9.34
N GLN A 16 -12.02 -4.73 8.36
CA GLN A 16 -11.53 -4.68 6.98
C GLN A 16 -12.36 -3.76 6.07
N HIS A 17 -13.35 -3.04 6.63
CA HIS A 17 -14.34 -2.23 5.91
C HIS A 17 -15.04 -2.96 4.75
N ASN A 18 -15.01 -4.30 4.77
CA ASN A 18 -15.49 -5.17 3.68
C ASN A 18 -16.72 -5.93 4.15
N ILE A 19 -17.78 -5.18 4.44
CA ILE A 19 -19.05 -5.71 4.94
C ILE A 19 -19.86 -6.23 3.76
N PRO A 20 -20.33 -7.49 3.79
CA PRO A 20 -21.19 -8.04 2.73
C PRO A 20 -22.40 -7.13 2.47
N GLY A 21 -22.63 -6.78 1.21
CA GLY A 21 -23.70 -5.84 0.80
C GLY A 21 -23.36 -4.36 0.93
N LEU A 22 -22.27 -3.99 1.62
CA LEU A 22 -21.80 -2.61 1.78
C LEU A 22 -20.38 -2.42 1.24
N ARG A 23 -20.07 -3.05 0.09
CA ARG A 23 -18.76 -2.97 -0.55
C ARG A 23 -18.36 -1.52 -0.88
N TRP A 24 -19.34 -0.66 -1.13
CA TRP A 24 -19.17 0.78 -1.33
C TRP A 24 -18.48 1.49 -0.14
N VAL A 25 -18.56 0.94 1.08
CA VAL A 25 -17.82 1.45 2.24
C VAL A 25 -16.32 1.27 2.02
N LEU A 26 -15.88 0.07 1.64
CA LEU A 26 -14.47 -0.19 1.31
C LEU A 26 -13.97 0.72 0.19
N GLU A 27 -14.79 0.86 -0.85
CA GLU A 27 -14.47 1.70 -2.02
C GLU A 27 -14.35 3.16 -1.62
N GLY A 28 -15.25 3.67 -0.76
CA GLY A 28 -15.17 5.02 -0.21
C GLY A 28 -13.88 5.28 0.56
N PHE A 29 -13.43 4.33 1.39
CA PHE A 29 -12.15 4.42 2.11
C PHE A 29 -10.93 4.43 1.18
N ASN A 30 -11.06 3.86 -0.02
CA ASN A 30 -9.99 3.77 -1.01
C ASN A 30 -10.12 4.79 -2.15
N ASN A 31 -11.14 5.65 -2.12
CA ASN A 31 -11.39 6.62 -3.18
C ASN A 31 -10.26 7.65 -3.25
N TYR A 32 -9.76 7.89 -4.47
CA TYR A 32 -8.76 8.92 -4.73
C TYR A 32 -9.45 10.27 -4.97
N ASP A 33 -9.49 11.10 -3.93
CA ASP A 33 -10.11 12.42 -3.99
C ASP A 33 -9.12 13.46 -4.55
N VAL A 34 -9.33 13.83 -5.81
CA VAL A 34 -8.52 14.81 -6.54
C VAL A 34 -8.56 16.20 -5.87
N GLN A 35 -9.69 16.60 -5.28
CA GLN A 35 -9.77 17.90 -4.60
C GLN A 35 -8.97 17.87 -3.31
N ARG A 36 -9.06 16.77 -2.55
CA ARG A 36 -8.24 16.61 -1.35
C ARG A 36 -6.75 16.65 -1.67
N VAL A 37 -6.31 15.96 -2.73
CA VAL A 37 -4.91 16.00 -3.18
C VAL A 37 -4.45 17.42 -3.52
N LYS A 38 -5.31 18.24 -4.14
CA LYS A 38 -4.99 19.65 -4.43
C LYS A 38 -4.90 20.50 -3.16
N GLU A 39 -5.74 20.25 -2.16
CA GLU A 39 -5.76 20.99 -0.90
C GLU A 39 -4.54 20.73 -0.03
N VAL A 40 -4.14 19.46 0.10
CA VAL A 40 -3.14 19.04 1.10
C VAL A 40 -1.85 18.44 0.52
N GLY A 41 -1.81 18.20 -0.78
CA GLY A 41 -0.70 17.52 -1.46
C GLY A 41 -0.82 16.00 -1.48
N ALA A 42 -0.06 15.37 -2.39
CA ALA A 42 -0.10 13.93 -2.63
C ALA A 42 0.34 13.11 -1.40
N ASP A 43 1.47 13.45 -0.79
CA ASP A 43 2.01 12.75 0.38
C ASP A 43 1.03 12.71 1.55
N ARG A 44 0.38 13.85 1.81
CA ARG A 44 -0.59 13.97 2.88
C ARG A 44 -1.88 13.22 2.57
N ALA A 45 -2.40 13.32 1.35
CA ALA A 45 -3.59 12.57 0.94
C ALA A 45 -3.36 11.04 1.00
N ALA A 46 -2.18 10.57 0.57
CA ALA A 46 -1.79 9.17 0.67
C ALA A 46 -1.63 8.70 2.13
N ALA A 47 -1.05 9.53 3.00
CA ALA A 47 -0.95 9.23 4.43
C ALA A 47 -2.34 9.11 5.08
N GLU A 48 -3.26 10.03 4.77
CA GLU A 48 -4.65 9.97 5.23
C GLU A 48 -5.36 8.69 4.74
N TRP A 49 -5.15 8.29 3.48
CA TRP A 49 -5.70 7.04 2.93
C TRP A 49 -5.20 5.81 3.69
N ILE A 50 -3.88 5.66 3.87
CA ILE A 50 -3.30 4.49 4.53
C ILE A 50 -3.77 4.38 5.98
N VAL A 51 -3.73 5.48 6.74
CA VAL A 51 -4.12 5.47 8.16
C VAL A 51 -5.62 5.20 8.31
N ARG A 52 -6.49 5.78 7.47
CA ARG A 52 -7.93 5.44 7.46
C ARG A 52 -8.18 3.98 7.13
N CYS A 53 -7.33 3.36 6.32
CA CYS A 53 -7.44 1.94 5.99
C CYS A 53 -6.87 1.00 7.07
N GLY A 54 -6.35 1.54 8.19
CA GLY A 54 -5.75 0.77 9.28
C GLY A 54 -4.27 0.40 9.06
N GLY A 55 -3.58 1.10 8.16
CA GLY A 55 -2.13 1.01 8.03
C GLY A 55 -1.42 2.08 8.86
N SER A 56 -0.08 2.02 8.87
CA SER A 56 0.77 3.05 9.45
C SER A 56 1.72 3.65 8.44
N ILE A 57 2.13 4.88 8.69
CA ILE A 57 3.02 5.65 7.80
C ILE A 57 4.13 6.33 8.57
N LYS A 58 5.18 6.72 7.83
CA LYS A 58 6.25 7.58 8.32
C LYS A 58 6.63 8.58 7.23
N PHE A 59 6.71 9.86 7.60
CA PHE A 59 7.27 10.90 6.74
C PHE A 59 8.79 10.96 6.88
N ASN A 60 9.46 11.53 5.88
CA ASN A 60 10.82 11.99 6.07
C ASN A 60 10.82 13.13 7.10
N GLN A 61 11.96 13.36 7.77
CA GLN A 61 12.17 14.45 8.73
C GLN A 61 11.28 14.42 10.00
N ILE A 62 10.25 13.58 10.07
CA ILE A 62 9.44 13.34 11.25
C ILE A 62 9.82 11.98 11.83
N ALA A 63 10.28 11.98 13.09
CA ALA A 63 10.71 10.76 13.76
C ALA A 63 9.54 9.80 14.05
N GLU A 64 8.37 10.36 14.36
CA GLU A 64 7.16 9.64 14.70
C GLU A 64 6.61 8.82 13.52
N THR A 65 6.00 7.68 13.85
CA THR A 65 5.12 6.94 12.95
C THR A 65 3.67 7.25 13.27
N PHE A 66 2.82 7.30 12.25
CA PHE A 66 1.40 7.59 12.43
C PHE A 66 0.55 6.36 12.10
N GLU A 67 -0.22 5.93 13.09
CA GLU A 67 -1.27 4.89 12.96
C GLU A 67 -2.64 5.41 13.41
N ASP A 68 -2.69 6.55 14.11
CA ASP A 68 -3.91 7.25 14.47
C ASP A 68 -4.15 8.43 13.52
N TYR A 69 -5.35 8.48 12.95
CA TYR A 69 -5.72 9.49 11.97
C TYR A 69 -5.73 10.91 12.55
N ASN A 70 -6.19 11.08 13.78
CA ASN A 70 -6.29 12.39 14.42
C ASN A 70 -4.90 12.93 14.79
N CYS A 71 -4.00 12.06 15.26
CA CYS A 71 -2.59 12.40 15.50
C CYS A 71 -1.91 12.83 14.20
N LEU A 72 -2.13 12.09 13.10
CA LEU A 72 -1.63 12.46 11.77
C LEU A 72 -2.13 13.86 11.36
N VAL A 73 -3.44 14.12 11.43
CA VAL A 73 -4.03 15.43 11.09
C VAL A 73 -3.46 16.55 11.95
N LYS A 74 -3.43 16.35 13.28
CA LYS A 74 -2.93 17.35 14.21
C LYS A 74 -1.46 17.68 13.93
N ARG A 75 -0.61 16.68 13.66
CA ARG A 75 0.82 16.90 13.44
C ARG A 75 1.11 17.65 12.14
N THR A 76 0.46 17.29 11.03
CA THR A 76 0.75 17.99 9.76
C THR A 76 0.09 19.36 9.69
N ALA A 77 -0.97 19.63 10.47
CA ALA A 77 -1.55 20.96 10.57
C ALA A 77 -0.58 21.98 11.20
N GLN A 78 0.47 21.51 11.88
CA GLN A 78 1.52 22.34 12.47
C GLN A 78 2.68 22.62 11.49
N LEU A 79 2.70 22.00 10.31
CA LEU A 79 3.76 22.20 9.32
C LEU A 79 3.50 23.50 8.56
N ASP A 80 4.53 24.35 8.47
CA ASP A 80 4.48 25.55 7.63
C ASP A 80 5.11 25.25 6.26
N PRO A 81 4.35 25.23 5.15
CA PRO A 81 4.88 24.95 3.82
C PRO A 81 5.93 25.97 3.34
N ARG A 82 6.10 27.09 4.03
CA ARG A 82 7.12 28.11 3.75
C ARG A 82 8.49 27.74 4.31
N LEU A 83 8.53 26.86 5.31
CA LEU A 83 9.75 26.44 5.98
C LEU A 83 10.27 25.15 5.34
N SER A 84 11.53 25.14 4.90
CA SER A 84 12.11 23.96 4.26
C SER A 84 12.15 22.74 5.17
N GLN A 85 12.33 22.93 6.49
CA GLN A 85 12.31 21.83 7.47
C GLN A 85 10.94 21.18 7.64
N ASP A 86 9.86 21.87 7.26
CA ASP A 86 8.48 21.39 7.37
C ASP A 86 7.98 20.79 6.04
N ASN A 87 8.79 20.86 4.98
CA ASN A 87 8.50 20.22 3.70
C ASN A 87 8.78 18.72 3.78
N VAL A 88 7.78 17.97 4.23
CA VAL A 88 7.87 16.53 4.45
C VAL A 88 7.29 15.71 3.30
N THR A 89 7.91 14.57 3.02
CA THR A 89 7.47 13.59 2.02
C THR A 89 7.24 12.23 2.66
N LEU A 90 6.29 11.47 2.12
CA LEU A 90 5.91 10.17 2.63
C LEU A 90 7.03 9.16 2.32
N GLU A 91 7.73 8.67 3.35
CA GLU A 91 8.92 7.84 3.18
C GLU A 91 8.61 6.34 3.30
N THR A 92 7.72 5.96 4.21
CA THR A 92 7.37 4.56 4.48
C THR A 92 5.87 4.36 4.65
N ILE A 93 5.33 3.34 3.99
CA ILE A 93 3.96 2.86 4.13
C ILE A 93 3.99 1.42 4.66
N ARG A 94 3.29 1.16 5.76
CA ARG A 94 3.11 -0.19 6.34
C ARG A 94 1.62 -0.51 6.47
N ALA A 95 1.07 -1.20 5.49
CA ALA A 95 -0.28 -1.71 5.48
C ALA A 95 -0.29 -3.16 5.99
N VAL A 96 -0.57 -3.35 7.29
CA VAL A 96 -0.63 -4.68 7.93
C VAL A 96 -2.07 -4.99 8.32
N ASN A 97 -2.67 -6.02 7.70
CA ASN A 97 -4.10 -6.35 7.83
C ASN A 97 -5.02 -5.14 7.51
N ALA A 98 -4.53 -4.23 6.66
CA ALA A 98 -5.25 -3.03 6.26
C ALA A 98 -6.30 -3.32 5.19
N SER A 99 -7.28 -2.43 5.11
CA SER A 99 -8.40 -2.48 4.14
C SER A 99 -8.07 -1.82 2.78
N VAL A 100 -6.78 -1.76 2.43
CA VAL A 100 -6.35 -1.20 1.14
C VAL A 100 -6.77 -2.08 -0.04
N THR A 101 -7.09 -1.43 -1.16
CA THR A 101 -7.47 -2.05 -2.44
C THR A 101 -6.51 -1.62 -3.55
N GLY A 102 -6.52 -2.32 -4.68
CA GLY A 102 -5.73 -1.92 -5.84
C GLY A 102 -6.16 -0.57 -6.44
N PHE A 103 -7.43 -0.18 -6.32
CA PHE A 103 -7.89 1.15 -6.74
C PHE A 103 -7.33 2.27 -5.85
N GLY A 104 -7.18 2.02 -4.55
CA GLY A 104 -6.56 2.95 -3.61
C GLY A 104 -5.11 3.27 -3.97
N CYS A 105 -4.41 2.37 -4.67
CA CYS A 105 -3.03 2.56 -5.13
C CYS A 105 -2.87 3.74 -6.13
N ARG A 106 -3.96 4.37 -6.58
CA ARG A 106 -3.87 5.66 -7.26
C ARG A 106 -3.24 6.76 -6.40
N HIS A 107 -3.30 6.66 -5.07
CA HIS A 107 -2.62 7.58 -4.15
C HIS A 107 -1.07 7.50 -4.22
N PHE A 108 -0.49 6.54 -4.94
CA PHE A 108 0.94 6.54 -5.22
C PHE A 108 1.34 7.61 -6.25
N GLU A 109 0.38 8.18 -6.98
CA GLU A 109 0.60 9.31 -7.88
C GLU A 109 1.13 10.52 -7.10
N GLY A 110 2.32 11.01 -7.48
CA GLY A 110 2.95 12.18 -6.88
C GLY A 110 3.84 11.90 -5.66
N LEU A 111 3.96 10.64 -5.21
CA LEU A 111 4.81 10.29 -4.07
C LEU A 111 6.29 10.22 -4.47
N THR A 112 6.99 11.34 -4.48
CA THR A 112 8.40 11.41 -4.91
C THR A 112 9.40 10.91 -3.86
N GLY A 113 9.02 10.92 -2.58
CA GLY A 113 9.89 10.55 -1.45
C GLY A 113 9.76 9.11 -0.94
N ILE A 114 8.86 8.30 -1.50
CA ILE A 114 8.57 6.96 -0.97
C ILE A 114 9.74 6.00 -1.22
N LYS A 115 10.19 5.35 -0.13
CA LYS A 115 11.30 4.38 -0.16
C LYS A 115 10.84 2.97 0.12
N SER A 116 9.92 2.78 1.07
CA SER A 116 9.56 1.46 1.58
C SER A 116 8.06 1.26 1.68
N VAL A 117 7.56 0.19 1.06
CA VAL A 117 6.13 -0.17 1.08
C VAL A 117 5.97 -1.62 1.51
N TYR A 118 5.12 -1.84 2.51
CA TYR A 118 4.81 -3.17 3.06
C TYR A 118 3.31 -3.41 2.98
N PHE A 119 2.89 -4.42 2.21
CA PHE A 119 1.53 -4.95 2.16
C PHE A 119 1.50 -6.34 2.76
N ILE A 120 1.07 -6.45 4.00
CA ILE A 120 1.04 -7.70 4.75
C ILE A 120 -0.41 -8.01 5.09
N LYS A 121 -0.91 -9.18 4.70
CA LYS A 121 -2.30 -9.62 4.95
C LYS A 121 -3.38 -8.67 4.40
N CYS A 122 -3.06 -7.90 3.35
CA CYS A 122 -4.00 -6.99 2.69
C CYS A 122 -4.92 -7.77 1.73
N LYS A 123 -6.02 -8.31 2.26
CA LYS A 123 -6.90 -9.25 1.51
C LYS A 123 -7.60 -8.65 0.30
N ASN A 124 -7.73 -7.32 0.25
CA ASN A 124 -8.44 -6.60 -0.80
C ASN A 124 -7.51 -6.00 -1.87
N LEU A 125 -6.18 -6.06 -1.67
CA LEU A 125 -5.18 -5.62 -2.64
C LEU A 125 -5.11 -6.61 -3.80
N HIS A 126 -5.26 -6.13 -5.03
CA HIS A 126 -5.31 -6.92 -6.26
C HIS A 126 -4.39 -6.35 -7.34
N ASP A 127 -4.21 -7.09 -8.42
CA ASP A 127 -3.19 -6.90 -9.46
C ASP A 127 -3.07 -5.46 -10.00
N PHE A 128 -4.18 -4.80 -10.32
CA PHE A 128 -4.19 -3.39 -10.76
C PHE A 128 -3.43 -2.46 -9.82
N GLY A 129 -3.40 -2.73 -8.51
CA GLY A 129 -2.65 -1.92 -7.56
C GLY A 129 -1.15 -1.90 -7.85
N LEU A 130 -0.59 -3.06 -8.24
CA LEU A 130 0.83 -3.17 -8.61
C LEU A 130 1.12 -2.49 -9.95
N GLU A 131 0.16 -2.51 -10.88
CA GLU A 131 0.26 -1.77 -12.13
C GLU A 131 0.35 -0.26 -11.88
N TYR A 132 -0.57 0.30 -11.09
CA TYR A 132 -0.57 1.73 -10.73
C TYR A 132 0.72 2.12 -10.01
N MET A 133 1.13 1.34 -9.00
CA MET A 133 2.39 1.60 -8.30
C MET A 133 3.59 1.57 -9.23
N GLY A 134 3.67 0.58 -10.13
CA GLY A 134 4.75 0.48 -11.10
C GLY A 134 4.85 1.70 -12.01
N ASN A 135 3.71 2.27 -12.41
CA ASN A 135 3.66 3.47 -13.26
C ASN A 135 4.10 4.75 -12.54
N HIS A 136 3.87 4.86 -11.23
CA HIS A 136 4.10 6.12 -10.50
C HIS A 136 5.38 6.12 -9.64
N VAL A 137 5.71 5.00 -9.01
CA VAL A 137 6.83 4.93 -8.04
C VAL A 137 7.88 3.87 -8.38
N GLY A 138 7.65 3.07 -9.43
CA GLY A 138 8.58 2.01 -9.84
C GLY A 138 10.00 2.50 -10.13
N GLY A 139 10.15 3.74 -10.58
CA GLY A 139 11.44 4.36 -10.88
C GLY A 139 12.28 4.79 -9.67
N HIS A 140 11.77 4.76 -8.45
CA HIS A 140 12.53 5.18 -7.25
C HIS A 140 12.21 4.40 -5.96
N LEU A 141 11.16 3.57 -5.92
CA LEU A 141 10.85 2.74 -4.75
C LEU A 141 11.99 1.74 -4.47
N LYS A 142 12.43 1.64 -3.21
CA LYS A 142 13.59 0.84 -2.81
C LYS A 142 13.25 -0.50 -2.19
N THR A 143 12.19 -0.57 -1.39
CA THR A 143 11.75 -1.80 -0.74
C THR A 143 10.27 -2.02 -0.98
N LEU A 144 9.93 -3.21 -1.48
CA LEU A 144 8.54 -3.66 -1.63
C LEU A 144 8.40 -5.04 -0.98
N HIS A 145 7.49 -5.14 -0.02
CA HIS A 145 7.16 -6.40 0.65
C HIS A 145 5.67 -6.68 0.48
N ILE A 146 5.34 -7.80 -0.17
CA ILE A 146 3.97 -8.28 -0.34
C ILE A 146 3.88 -9.66 0.29
N GLU A 147 3.01 -9.79 1.30
CA GLU A 147 2.83 -11.02 2.06
C GLU A 147 1.35 -11.30 2.31
N GLU A 148 0.92 -12.54 2.11
CA GLU A 148 -0.46 -12.99 2.40
C GLU A 148 -1.56 -12.16 1.70
N CYS A 149 -1.26 -11.53 0.57
CA CYS A 149 -2.20 -10.75 -0.22
C CYS A 149 -2.93 -11.65 -1.23
N ARG A 150 -4.03 -12.28 -0.78
CA ARG A 150 -4.72 -13.36 -1.51
C ARG A 150 -5.26 -12.98 -2.91
N ARG A 151 -5.48 -11.71 -3.22
CA ARG A 151 -6.00 -11.29 -4.53
C ARG A 151 -4.90 -10.87 -5.53
N ILE A 152 -3.64 -10.99 -5.14
CA ILE A 152 -2.50 -10.85 -6.06
C ILE A 152 -2.26 -12.19 -6.76
N THR A 153 -2.21 -12.16 -8.08
CA THR A 153 -1.96 -13.31 -8.96
C THR A 153 -0.64 -13.16 -9.70
N GLU A 154 -0.24 -14.17 -10.48
CA GLU A 154 0.91 -14.06 -11.38
C GLU A 154 0.84 -12.85 -12.32
N PHE A 155 -0.36 -12.45 -12.78
CA PHE A 155 -0.56 -11.31 -13.68
C PHE A 155 -0.20 -9.99 -13.00
N GLY A 156 -0.59 -9.81 -11.73
CA GLY A 156 -0.20 -8.66 -10.94
C GLY A 156 1.30 -8.58 -10.71
N LEU A 157 1.93 -9.72 -10.46
CA LEU A 157 3.38 -9.79 -10.26
C LEU A 157 4.16 -9.45 -11.53
N GLU A 158 3.61 -9.63 -12.74
CA GLU A 158 4.28 -9.20 -13.97
C GLU A 158 4.52 -7.69 -14.02
N HIS A 159 3.68 -6.88 -13.37
CA HIS A 159 3.87 -5.43 -13.29
C HIS A 159 5.05 -5.02 -12.40
N LEU A 160 5.58 -5.93 -11.57
CA LEU A 160 6.78 -5.65 -10.77
C LEU A 160 8.03 -5.40 -11.63
N THR A 161 8.00 -5.79 -12.90
CA THR A 161 9.05 -5.44 -13.89
C THR A 161 9.21 -3.93 -14.09
N LYS A 162 8.21 -3.11 -13.75
CA LYS A 162 8.28 -1.64 -13.79
C LYS A 162 9.06 -1.03 -12.62
N PHE A 163 9.41 -1.81 -11.60
CA PHE A 163 10.08 -1.34 -10.38
C PHE A 163 11.61 -1.34 -10.54
N SER A 164 12.10 -0.57 -11.51
CA SER A 164 13.49 -0.60 -11.96
C SER A 164 14.52 -0.15 -10.91
N ALA A 165 14.11 0.57 -9.87
CA ALA A 165 14.99 1.09 -8.82
C ALA A 165 14.98 0.28 -7.51
N LEU A 166 14.31 -0.87 -7.51
CA LEU A 166 14.08 -1.68 -6.32
C LEU A 166 15.37 -2.37 -5.84
N ASP A 167 15.71 -2.17 -4.58
CA ASP A 167 16.88 -2.81 -3.96
C ASP A 167 16.45 -4.13 -3.28
N LYS A 168 15.24 -4.19 -2.72
CA LYS A 168 14.70 -5.37 -2.02
C LYS A 168 13.24 -5.65 -2.39
N LEU A 169 12.98 -6.89 -2.82
CA LEU A 169 11.64 -7.41 -3.10
C LEU A 169 11.38 -8.65 -2.24
N VAL A 170 10.34 -8.61 -1.41
CA VAL A 170 9.91 -9.75 -0.59
C VAL A 170 8.50 -10.17 -1.02
N LEU A 171 8.35 -11.39 -1.51
CA LEU A 171 7.08 -11.99 -1.91
C LEU A 171 6.86 -13.27 -1.09
N ARG A 172 5.83 -13.28 -0.23
CA ARG A 172 5.56 -14.38 0.71
C ARG A 172 4.11 -14.85 0.69
N ASN A 173 3.88 -16.16 0.66
CA ASN A 173 2.57 -16.79 0.87
C ASN A 173 1.44 -16.20 -0.02
N LEU A 174 1.72 -16.03 -1.32
CA LEU A 174 0.76 -15.51 -2.30
C LEU A 174 -0.03 -16.67 -2.92
N LYS A 175 -1.09 -17.09 -2.24
CA LYS A 175 -1.86 -18.32 -2.54
C LYS A 175 -2.51 -18.39 -3.93
N SER A 176 -2.66 -17.26 -4.61
CA SER A 176 -3.29 -17.18 -5.94
C SER A 176 -2.27 -17.06 -7.07
N VAL A 177 -0.98 -17.20 -6.76
CA VAL A 177 0.10 -17.27 -7.76
C VAL A 177 0.35 -18.74 -8.07
N HIS A 178 -0.10 -19.18 -9.24
CA HIS A 178 0.02 -20.58 -9.65
C HIS A 178 1.33 -20.85 -10.41
N GLY A 179 1.76 -19.91 -11.26
CA GLY A 179 2.96 -20.01 -12.10
C GLY A 179 4.25 -19.51 -11.44
N LYS A 180 4.56 -19.97 -10.22
CA LYS A 180 5.63 -19.42 -9.36
C LYS A 180 7.00 -19.35 -10.05
N GLU A 181 7.44 -20.45 -10.65
CA GLU A 181 8.76 -20.58 -11.29
C GLU A 181 8.92 -19.59 -12.45
N LYS A 182 7.93 -19.55 -13.35
CA LYS A 182 7.91 -18.64 -14.50
C LYS A 182 7.93 -17.17 -14.09
N VAL A 183 7.15 -16.82 -13.06
CA VAL A 183 7.14 -15.44 -12.53
C VAL A 183 8.49 -15.11 -11.90
N GLN A 184 9.06 -16.02 -11.11
CA GLN A 184 10.35 -15.82 -10.48
C GLN A 184 11.47 -15.64 -11.52
N GLU A 185 11.50 -16.44 -12.57
CA GLU A 185 12.46 -16.30 -13.68
C GLU A 185 12.32 -14.94 -14.36
N LYS A 186 11.10 -14.54 -14.71
CA LYS A 186 10.81 -13.23 -15.33
C LYS A 186 11.26 -12.07 -14.45
N LEU A 187 10.99 -12.13 -13.14
CA LEU A 187 11.39 -11.09 -12.20
C LEU A 187 12.90 -11.01 -12.02
N ARG A 188 13.60 -12.15 -11.90
CA ARG A 188 15.06 -12.17 -11.82
C ARG A 188 15.72 -11.65 -13.10
N GLY A 189 15.14 -11.93 -14.27
CA GLY A 189 15.60 -11.39 -15.54
C GLY A 189 15.39 -9.88 -15.67
N ALA A 190 14.24 -9.37 -15.23
CA ALA A 190 13.92 -7.94 -15.31
C ALA A 190 14.63 -7.08 -14.24
N LEU A 191 14.89 -7.65 -13.06
CA LEU A 191 15.42 -6.97 -11.88
C LEU A 191 16.71 -7.64 -11.37
N PRO A 192 17.80 -7.65 -12.16
CA PRO A 192 19.00 -8.43 -11.85
C PRO A 192 19.78 -7.93 -10.62
N LYS A 193 19.59 -6.67 -10.21
CA LYS A 193 20.28 -6.05 -9.07
C LYS A 193 19.49 -6.12 -7.76
N THR A 194 18.23 -6.54 -7.81
CA THR A 194 17.32 -6.54 -6.66
C THR A 194 17.50 -7.82 -5.84
N ASP A 195 17.56 -7.69 -4.51
CA ASP A 195 17.45 -8.84 -3.60
C ASP A 195 16.00 -9.36 -3.59
N ILE A 196 15.75 -10.42 -4.36
CA ILE A 196 14.43 -11.05 -4.49
C ILE A 196 14.32 -12.27 -3.56
N GLN A 197 13.51 -12.11 -2.52
CA GLN A 197 13.11 -13.16 -1.58
C GLN A 197 11.72 -13.66 -1.99
N PHE A 198 11.66 -14.83 -2.62
CA PHE A 198 10.44 -15.41 -3.17
C PHE A 198 10.08 -16.69 -2.41
N GLU A 199 9.17 -16.58 -1.44
CA GLU A 199 8.64 -17.68 -0.63
C GLU A 199 7.12 -17.75 -0.87
N VAL A 200 6.72 -17.92 -2.13
CA VAL A 200 5.31 -17.97 -2.54
C VAL A 200 4.77 -19.38 -2.45
#